data_AF-A0A6B3I256-F1
#
_entry.id   AF-A0A6B3I256-F1
#
_cell.length_a   1.000
_cell.length_b   1.000
_cell.length_c   1.000
_cell.angle_alpha   90.00
_cell.angle_beta   90.00
_cell.angle_gamma   90.00
#
_symmetry.space_group_name_H-M   'P 1'
#
loop_
_entity.id
_entity.type
_entity.pdbx_description
1 polymer ?
#
loop_
_entity_poly.entity_id
_entity_poly.type
_entity_poly.pdbx_seq_one_letter_code
_entity_poly.pdbx_strand_id
1 'polypeptide(L)'
;RDGLERILRGNTGGLIVLGMDRTVESMCTGGFVLDVEFTATRLRELCKLDGALILDKDMTKILRAGVQLVPDASIHTEETGTRHRTADRVSKACGFPVVSVSQSMRLIALYVDGERRVLEESSAILSRANQALATLERYKLRLDEVAGTLSALEIEDLVTVRDVTAVAQRLEMVRRIATEIAEYVVELGTDGRLLSLQLDELIAGVEPERELVVRDYVPEPTAKRSRTVAEALTELDALSHTELLELPVVARA
;
A
#
# COMPACT_ATOMS: atom_id res chain seq x y z
N ARG A 1 -1.62 14.72 -1.46
CA ARG A 1 -0.15 14.53 -1.30
C ARG A 1 0.66 15.78 -1.61
N ASP A 2 0.62 16.31 -2.84
CA ASP A 2 1.41 17.49 -3.29
C ASP A 2 1.41 18.66 -2.28
N GLY A 3 0.24 19.05 -1.76
CA GLY A 3 0.16 20.12 -0.75
C GLY A 3 0.99 19.85 0.52
N LEU A 4 0.99 18.61 1.02
CA LEU A 4 1.76 18.21 2.21
C LEU A 4 3.26 18.21 1.93
N GLU A 5 3.67 17.72 0.76
CA GLU A 5 5.07 17.75 0.34
C GLU A 5 5.59 19.19 0.16
N ARG A 6 4.75 20.10 -0.34
CA ARG A 6 5.10 21.53 -0.43
C ARG A 6 5.29 22.19 0.93
N ILE A 7 4.48 21.82 1.93
CA ILE A 7 4.68 22.27 3.32
C ILE A 7 6.04 21.80 3.83
N LEU A 8 6.34 20.51 3.63
CA LEU A 8 7.59 19.89 4.07
C LEU A 8 8.82 20.53 3.40
N ARG A 9 8.82 20.66 2.07
CA ARG A 9 9.88 21.31 1.28
C ARG A 9 10.02 22.80 1.61
N GLY A 10 8.92 23.44 2.01
CA GLY A 10 8.90 24.82 2.49
C GLY A 10 9.47 25.01 3.90
N ASN A 11 9.98 23.94 4.53
CA ASN A 11 10.43 23.93 5.93
C ASN A 11 9.38 24.54 6.87
N THR A 12 8.10 24.24 6.63
CA THR A 12 7.00 24.72 7.47
C THR A 12 6.35 23.53 8.17
N GLY A 13 5.78 23.76 9.36
CA GLY A 13 4.95 22.77 10.04
C GLY A 13 3.51 22.82 9.56
N GLY A 14 2.70 21.84 9.96
CA GLY A 14 1.27 21.90 9.71
C GLY A 14 0.51 20.91 10.58
N LEU A 15 -0.68 21.30 11.02
CA LEU A 15 -1.65 20.41 11.64
C LEU A 15 -2.97 20.55 10.88
N ILE A 16 -3.45 19.48 10.27
CA ILE A 16 -4.57 19.55 9.32
C ILE A 16 -5.59 18.49 9.69
N VAL A 17 -6.84 18.88 9.94
CA VAL A 17 -7.95 17.95 10.20
C VAL A 17 -8.75 17.76 8.91
N LEU A 18 -8.99 16.51 8.51
CA LEU A 18 -9.67 16.14 7.27
C LEU A 18 -11.15 15.88 7.53
N GLY A 19 -11.87 16.93 7.88
CA GLY A 19 -13.28 16.87 8.21
C GLY A 19 -13.66 17.89 9.28
N MET A 20 -14.93 18.27 9.29
CA MET A 20 -15.49 19.16 10.27
C MET A 20 -16.88 18.68 10.68
N ASP A 21 -17.07 18.53 11.98
CA ASP A 21 -18.35 18.30 12.62
C ASP A 21 -18.43 19.17 13.89
N ARG A 22 -19.48 18.96 14.69
CA ARG A 22 -19.65 19.66 15.98
C ARG A 22 -18.52 19.35 16.96
N THR A 23 -17.96 18.14 16.91
CA THR A 23 -16.86 17.71 17.78
C THR A 23 -15.61 18.52 17.47
N VAL A 24 -15.20 18.58 16.19
CA VAL A 24 -14.08 19.40 15.73
C VAL A 24 -14.31 20.88 16.05
N GLU A 25 -15.52 21.40 15.78
CA GLU A 25 -15.86 22.79 16.05
C GLU A 25 -15.72 23.15 17.54
N SER A 26 -16.15 22.25 18.44
CA SER A 26 -16.05 22.46 19.89
C SER A 26 -14.60 22.49 20.40
N MET A 27 -13.66 21.87 19.69
CA MET A 27 -12.23 21.87 20.01
C MET A 27 -11.48 23.06 19.38
N CYS A 28 -12.09 23.78 18.44
CA CYS A 28 -11.46 24.91 17.77
C CYS A 28 -11.57 26.20 18.61
N THR A 29 -10.43 26.84 18.86
CA THR A 29 -10.36 28.18 19.46
C THR A 29 -9.61 29.14 18.54
N GLY A 30 -10.13 30.36 18.38
CA GLY A 30 -9.51 31.39 17.53
C GLY A 30 -9.49 31.04 16.03
N GLY A 31 -8.53 31.62 15.30
CA GLY A 31 -8.35 31.43 13.87
C GLY A 31 -9.38 32.16 13.00
N PHE A 32 -9.40 31.80 11.71
CA PHE A 32 -10.23 32.42 10.69
C PHE A 32 -11.17 31.39 10.06
N VAL A 33 -12.42 31.78 9.85
CA VAL A 33 -13.36 31.05 8.97
C VAL A 33 -13.12 31.53 7.54
N LEU A 34 -12.81 30.61 6.63
CA LEU A 34 -12.43 30.93 5.24
C LEU A 34 -13.48 30.45 4.24
N ASP A 35 -13.86 29.17 4.31
CA ASP A 35 -14.71 28.49 3.30
C ASP A 35 -14.26 28.76 1.86
N VAL A 36 -13.02 28.36 1.55
CA VAL A 36 -12.39 28.61 0.25
C VAL A 36 -11.95 27.30 -0.40
N GLU A 37 -11.98 27.24 -1.74
CA GLU A 37 -11.55 26.07 -2.51
C GLU A 37 -10.15 25.55 -2.11
N PHE A 38 -9.97 24.24 -2.13
CA PHE A 38 -8.69 23.63 -1.85
C PHE A 38 -7.75 23.79 -3.05
N THR A 39 -6.51 24.24 -2.79
CA THR A 39 -5.39 24.06 -3.71
C THR A 39 -4.13 23.75 -2.91
N ALA A 40 -3.22 22.96 -3.47
CA ALA A 40 -1.94 22.63 -2.83
C ALA A 40 -1.13 23.89 -2.46
N THR A 41 -1.15 24.91 -3.33
CA THR A 41 -0.53 26.22 -3.06
C THR A 41 -1.19 26.92 -1.87
N ARG A 42 -2.52 27.00 -1.84
CA ARG A 42 -3.25 27.68 -0.75
C ARG A 42 -3.04 26.96 0.59
N LEU A 43 -3.07 25.64 0.60
CA LEU A 43 -2.76 24.84 1.78
C LEU A 43 -1.38 25.21 2.33
N ARG A 44 -0.35 25.20 1.47
CA ARG A 44 1.03 25.55 1.85
C ARG A 44 1.16 26.97 2.38
N GLU A 45 0.51 27.94 1.74
CA GLU A 45 0.57 29.34 2.20
C GLU A 45 -0.13 29.53 3.55
N LEU A 46 -1.28 28.88 3.77
CA LEU A 46 -2.01 28.96 5.04
C LEU A 46 -1.30 28.23 6.19
N CYS A 47 -0.54 27.16 5.90
CA CYS A 47 0.30 26.49 6.92
C CYS A 47 1.46 27.35 7.44
N LYS A 48 1.75 28.51 6.83
CA LYS A 48 2.67 29.50 7.42
C LYS A 48 2.07 30.19 8.65
N LEU A 49 0.74 30.15 8.81
CA LEU A 49 0.08 30.60 10.02
C LEU A 49 0.30 29.54 11.12
N ASP A 50 0.53 30.00 12.34
CA ASP A 50 0.56 29.12 13.50
C ASP A 50 -0.83 28.52 13.77
N GLY A 51 -0.85 27.26 14.20
CA GLY A 51 -2.08 26.53 14.52
C GLY A 51 -2.42 25.44 13.52
N ALA A 52 -3.71 25.12 13.43
CA ALA A 52 -4.25 24.08 12.59
C ALA A 52 -5.11 24.63 11.45
N LEU A 53 -5.29 23.81 10.42
CA LEU A 53 -6.25 24.00 9.35
C LEU A 53 -7.31 22.91 9.40
N ILE A 54 -8.54 23.26 9.04
CA ILE A 54 -9.66 22.33 8.95
C ILE A 54 -10.11 22.28 7.50
N LEU A 55 -10.11 21.10 6.91
CA LEU A 55 -10.68 20.83 5.59
C LEU A 55 -12.09 20.24 5.73
N ASP A 56 -12.86 20.31 4.65
CA ASP A 56 -14.07 19.49 4.53
C ASP A 56 -13.71 18.00 4.36
N LYS A 57 -14.72 17.14 4.49
CA LYS A 57 -14.56 15.68 4.41
C LYS A 57 -14.06 15.23 3.03
N ASP A 58 -14.50 15.92 1.98
CA ASP A 58 -14.16 15.59 0.59
C ASP A 58 -12.84 16.24 0.14
N MET A 59 -12.16 16.99 1.02
CA MET A 59 -10.91 17.71 0.76
C MET A 59 -11.00 18.69 -0.42
N THR A 60 -12.20 19.21 -0.68
CA THR A 60 -12.48 20.19 -1.73
C THR A 60 -12.33 21.62 -1.24
N LYS A 61 -12.40 21.85 0.08
CA LYS A 61 -12.37 23.19 0.68
C LYS A 61 -11.55 23.27 1.96
N ILE A 62 -10.96 24.44 2.18
CA ILE A 62 -10.34 24.86 3.43
C ILE A 62 -11.38 25.68 4.21
N LEU A 63 -11.91 25.10 5.27
CA LEU A 63 -12.99 25.69 6.06
C LEU A 63 -12.45 26.70 7.08
N ARG A 64 -11.36 26.36 7.76
CA ARG A 64 -10.73 27.21 8.79
C ARG A 64 -9.22 27.14 8.72
N ALA A 65 -8.55 28.21 9.13
CA ALA A 65 -7.09 28.27 9.23
C ALA A 65 -6.63 29.03 10.48
N GLY A 66 -5.45 28.68 10.98
CA GLY A 66 -4.86 29.28 12.18
C GLY A 66 -5.65 29.01 13.47
N VAL A 67 -6.39 27.90 13.52
CA VAL A 67 -7.17 27.54 14.71
C VAL A 67 -6.30 26.83 15.73
N GLN A 68 -6.50 27.10 17.01
CA GLN A 68 -5.90 26.30 18.07
C GLN A 68 -6.84 25.14 18.40
N LEU A 69 -6.34 23.90 18.30
CA LEU A 69 -7.09 22.70 18.68
C LEU A 69 -6.82 22.36 20.15
N VAL A 70 -7.90 22.23 20.93
CA VAL A 70 -7.84 21.94 22.36
C VAL A 70 -8.63 20.65 22.65
N PRO A 71 -8.07 19.46 22.33
CA PRO A 71 -8.71 18.19 22.66
C PRO A 71 -8.65 17.90 24.16
N ASP A 72 -9.51 16.99 24.63
CA ASP A 72 -9.48 16.53 26.03
C ASP A 72 -8.09 15.97 26.40
N ALA A 73 -7.53 16.49 27.50
CA ALA A 73 -6.23 16.09 28.01
C ALA A 73 -6.21 14.66 28.57
N SER A 74 -7.38 14.11 28.92
CA SER A 74 -7.55 12.74 29.43
C SER A 74 -7.32 11.67 28.37
N ILE A 75 -7.46 12.02 27.08
CA ILE A 75 -7.23 11.10 25.96
C ILE A 75 -5.76 10.66 25.94
N HIS A 76 -5.56 9.35 26.02
CA HIS A 76 -4.24 8.74 26.03
C HIS A 76 -3.53 8.94 24.68
N THR A 77 -2.24 9.28 24.76
CA THR A 77 -1.34 9.50 23.61
C THR A 77 0.05 9.03 23.99
N GLU A 78 0.68 8.27 23.10
CA GLU A 78 2.09 7.87 23.22
C GLU A 78 3.02 8.82 22.45
N GLU A 79 2.46 9.72 21.63
CA GLU A 79 3.21 10.67 20.84
C GLU A 79 4.00 11.68 21.69
N THR A 80 5.15 12.10 21.17
CA THR A 80 6.00 13.13 21.76
C THR A 80 5.91 14.43 20.96
N GLY A 81 5.92 15.57 21.65
CA GLY A 81 5.75 16.90 21.05
C GLY A 81 4.29 17.36 20.98
N THR A 82 4.08 18.67 21.14
CA THR A 82 2.74 19.25 21.28
C THR A 82 1.85 19.02 20.05
N ARG A 83 2.40 19.16 18.84
CA ARG A 83 1.65 18.97 17.58
C ARG A 83 1.21 17.53 17.37
N HIS A 84 2.11 16.57 17.56
CA HIS A 84 1.82 15.14 17.39
C HIS A 84 0.81 14.64 18.42
N ARG A 85 0.96 15.03 19.69
CA ARG A 85 -0.03 14.75 20.75
C ARG A 85 -1.40 15.33 20.45
N THR A 86 -1.44 16.56 19.91
CA THR A 86 -2.70 17.19 19.51
C THR A 86 -3.32 16.44 18.33
N ALA A 87 -2.52 16.05 17.33
CA ALA A 87 -3.01 15.30 16.18
C ALA A 87 -3.64 13.96 16.57
N ASP A 88 -2.94 13.17 17.38
CA ASP A 88 -3.42 11.87 17.87
C ASP A 88 -4.73 12.02 18.68
N ARG A 89 -4.75 12.93 19.64
CA ARG A 89 -5.94 13.15 20.48
C ARG A 89 -7.13 13.68 19.70
N VAL A 90 -6.92 14.62 18.78
CA VAL A 90 -7.99 15.14 17.94
C VAL A 90 -8.56 14.03 17.07
N SER A 91 -7.69 13.23 16.43
CA SER A 91 -8.14 12.09 15.61
C SER A 91 -8.98 11.11 16.42
N LYS A 92 -8.53 10.73 17.62
CA LYS A 92 -9.30 9.86 18.54
C LYS A 92 -10.61 10.49 19.01
N ALA A 93 -10.64 11.80 19.23
CA ALA A 93 -11.82 12.51 19.74
C ALA A 93 -12.93 12.65 18.69
N CYS A 94 -12.58 13.01 17.46
CA CYS A 94 -13.57 13.28 16.41
C CYS A 94 -13.74 12.15 15.39
N GLY A 95 -12.85 11.16 15.38
CA GLY A 95 -12.85 10.08 14.39
C GLY A 95 -12.45 10.52 12.97
N PHE A 96 -12.09 11.79 12.76
CA PHE A 96 -11.56 12.24 11.48
C PHE A 96 -10.06 11.99 11.37
N PRO A 97 -9.54 11.76 10.16
CA PRO A 97 -8.11 11.71 9.94
C PRO A 97 -7.46 13.07 10.24
N VAL A 98 -6.32 13.04 10.93
CA VAL A 98 -5.54 14.24 11.23
C VAL A 98 -4.12 14.08 10.71
N VAL A 99 -3.63 15.07 9.97
CA VAL A 99 -2.27 15.10 9.42
C VAL A 99 -1.41 16.05 10.23
N SER A 100 -0.25 15.56 10.68
CA SER A 100 0.82 16.36 11.25
C SER A 100 2.00 16.41 10.29
N VAL A 101 2.45 17.62 9.93
CA VAL A 101 3.68 17.85 9.20
C VAL A 101 4.72 18.41 10.17
N SER A 102 5.81 17.66 10.33
CA SER A 102 6.91 18.01 11.23
C SER A 102 8.07 18.60 10.45
N GLN A 103 8.34 19.89 10.67
CA GLN A 103 9.47 20.58 10.05
C GLN A 103 10.82 20.03 10.55
N SER A 104 10.95 19.78 11.86
CA SER A 104 12.21 19.36 12.46
C SER A 104 12.58 17.92 12.09
N MET A 105 11.60 17.02 12.08
CA MET A 105 11.81 15.61 11.74
C MET A 105 11.70 15.33 10.25
N ARG A 106 11.30 16.33 9.44
CA ARG A 106 11.01 16.18 8.01
C ARG A 106 10.13 14.98 7.69
N LEU A 107 9.04 14.82 8.43
CA LEU A 107 8.08 13.74 8.21
C LEU A 107 6.65 14.25 8.18
N ILE A 108 5.79 13.48 7.52
CA ILE A 108 4.35 13.65 7.51
C ILE A 108 3.75 12.43 8.22
N ALA A 109 2.90 12.65 9.22
CA ALA A 109 2.21 11.59 9.93
C ALA A 109 0.69 11.76 9.78
N LEU A 110 -0.01 10.69 9.44
CA LEU A 110 -1.46 10.57 9.42
C LEU A 110 -1.91 9.81 10.66
N TYR A 111 -2.87 10.37 11.38
CA TYR A 111 -3.54 9.73 12.52
C TYR A 111 -4.96 9.41 12.07
N VAL A 112 -5.34 8.14 12.17
CA VAL A 112 -6.67 7.63 11.78
C VAL A 112 -7.00 6.41 12.63
N ASP A 113 -8.21 6.35 13.19
CA ASP A 113 -8.69 5.22 14.01
C ASP A 113 -7.75 4.79 15.15
N GLY A 114 -7.03 5.76 15.74
CA GLY A 114 -6.05 5.50 16.80
C GLY A 114 -4.72 4.92 16.32
N GLU A 115 -4.54 4.71 15.01
CA GLU A 115 -3.28 4.34 14.38
C GLU A 115 -2.54 5.58 13.87
N ARG A 116 -1.22 5.53 13.96
CA ARG A 116 -0.33 6.49 13.32
C ARG A 116 0.36 5.84 12.14
N ARG A 117 0.25 6.46 10.96
CA ARG A 117 0.99 6.09 9.74
C ARG A 117 1.90 7.22 9.30
N VAL A 118 3.20 6.94 9.21
CA VAL A 118 4.16 7.90 8.64
C VAL A 118 4.12 7.77 7.13
N LEU A 119 3.88 8.87 6.43
CA LEU A 119 3.90 8.90 4.98
C LEU A 119 5.35 9.05 4.51
N GLU A 120 5.82 8.07 3.75
CA GLU A 120 7.11 8.12 3.10
C GLU A 120 7.09 9.07 1.88
N GLU A 121 8.26 9.59 1.54
CA GLU A 121 8.45 10.39 0.32
C GLU A 121 8.25 9.52 -0.92
N SER A 122 7.55 10.04 -1.93
CA SER A 122 7.33 9.31 -3.20
C SER A 122 8.64 8.79 -3.81
N SER A 123 9.75 9.52 -3.69
CA SER A 123 11.07 9.12 -4.19
C SER A 123 11.61 7.85 -3.51
N ALA A 124 11.42 7.71 -2.20
CA ALA A 124 11.87 6.55 -1.44
C ALA A 124 11.04 5.31 -1.80
N ILE A 125 9.71 5.45 -1.87
CA ILE A 125 8.80 4.38 -2.27
C ILE A 125 9.13 3.93 -3.71
N LEU A 126 9.28 4.88 -4.64
CA LEU A 126 9.62 4.59 -6.04
C LEU A 126 10.98 3.87 -6.17
N SER A 127 11.97 4.23 -5.34
CA SER A 127 13.26 3.54 -5.34
C SER A 127 13.13 2.07 -4.94
N ARG A 128 12.40 1.76 -3.86
CA ARG A 128 12.14 0.37 -3.44
C ARG A 128 11.31 -0.39 -4.47
N ALA A 129 10.28 0.25 -5.02
CA ALA A 129 9.44 -0.34 -6.04
C ALA A 129 10.21 -0.72 -7.31
N ASN A 130 11.14 0.14 -7.77
CA ASN A 130 12.00 -0.18 -8.90
C ASN A 130 12.95 -1.36 -8.61
N GLN A 131 13.43 -1.51 -7.37
CA GLN A 131 14.24 -2.67 -6.97
C GLN A 131 13.41 -3.96 -6.97
N ALA A 132 12.17 -3.89 -6.48
CA ALA A 132 11.23 -5.00 -6.51
C ALA A 132 10.85 -5.37 -7.95
N LEU A 133 10.59 -4.38 -8.82
CA LEU A 133 10.30 -4.58 -10.23
C LEU A 133 11.46 -5.26 -10.98
N ALA A 134 12.69 -4.78 -10.79
CA ALA A 134 13.87 -5.43 -11.37
C ALA A 134 14.05 -6.88 -10.86
N THR A 135 13.58 -7.16 -9.64
CA THR A 135 13.54 -8.52 -9.11
C THR A 135 12.45 -9.33 -9.80
N LEU A 136 11.23 -8.80 -9.93
CA LEU A 136 10.14 -9.43 -10.67
C LEU A 136 10.55 -9.80 -12.10
N GLU A 137 11.24 -8.92 -12.82
CA GLU A 137 11.76 -9.18 -14.17
C GLU A 137 12.64 -10.44 -14.21
N ARG A 138 13.58 -10.59 -13.26
CA ARG A 138 14.43 -11.79 -13.18
C ARG A 138 13.62 -13.05 -12.87
N TYR A 139 12.60 -12.94 -12.04
CA TYR A 139 11.72 -14.06 -11.72
C TYR A 139 10.84 -14.45 -12.91
N LYS A 140 10.34 -13.47 -13.67
CA LYS A 140 9.55 -13.68 -14.89
C LYS A 140 10.38 -14.33 -15.98
N LEU A 141 11.61 -13.87 -16.21
CA LEU A 141 12.54 -14.53 -17.14
C LEU A 141 12.76 -15.99 -16.76
N ARG A 142 12.98 -16.27 -15.47
CA ARG A 142 13.16 -17.64 -15.00
C ARG A 142 11.90 -18.48 -15.12
N LEU A 143 10.71 -17.89 -14.91
CA LEU A 143 9.43 -18.54 -15.16
C LEU A 143 9.31 -18.94 -16.64
N ASP A 144 9.60 -18.02 -17.55
CA ASP A 144 9.51 -18.28 -19.00
C ASP A 144 10.45 -19.41 -19.45
N GLU A 145 11.66 -19.48 -18.88
CA GLU A 145 12.60 -20.58 -19.12
C GLU A 145 12.04 -21.94 -18.67
N VAL A 146 11.49 -22.03 -17.45
CA VAL A 146 10.98 -23.31 -16.94
C VAL A 146 9.66 -23.70 -17.60
N ALA A 147 8.80 -22.74 -17.93
CA ALA A 147 7.55 -22.97 -18.66
C ALA A 147 7.84 -23.45 -20.10
N GLY A 148 8.81 -22.84 -20.79
CA GLY A 148 9.25 -23.31 -22.10
C GLY A 148 9.86 -24.71 -22.06
N THR A 149 10.58 -25.04 -20.98
CA THR A 149 11.11 -26.41 -20.76
C THR A 149 9.98 -27.41 -20.52
N LEU A 150 9.00 -27.07 -19.68
CA LEU A 150 7.82 -27.90 -19.43
C LEU A 150 7.05 -28.14 -20.74
N SER A 151 6.83 -27.10 -21.53
CA SER A 151 6.14 -27.21 -22.83
C SER A 151 6.85 -28.17 -23.80
N ALA A 152 8.19 -28.18 -23.82
CA ALA A 152 8.96 -29.12 -24.65
C ALA A 152 8.81 -30.56 -24.15
N LEU A 153 8.86 -30.78 -22.83
CA LEU A 153 8.66 -32.10 -22.22
C LEU A 153 7.23 -32.60 -22.39
N GLU A 154 6.24 -31.71 -22.40
CA GLU A 154 4.83 -32.03 -22.70
C GLU A 154 4.66 -32.59 -24.11
N ILE A 155 5.32 -31.99 -25.10
CA ILE A 155 5.28 -32.46 -26.49
C ILE A 155 5.92 -33.85 -26.63
N GLU A 156 6.98 -34.13 -25.87
CA GLU A 156 7.71 -35.39 -25.91
C GLU A 156 7.11 -36.47 -24.99
N ASP A 157 6.09 -36.15 -24.19
CA ASP A 157 5.50 -37.03 -23.16
C ASP A 157 6.53 -37.49 -22.11
N LEU A 158 7.41 -36.57 -21.70
CA LEU A 158 8.52 -36.81 -20.75
C LEU A 158 8.43 -35.96 -19.47
N VAL A 159 7.25 -35.39 -19.18
CA VAL A 159 7.04 -34.52 -18.02
C VAL A 159 7.20 -35.29 -16.72
N THR A 160 7.91 -34.70 -15.77
CA THR A 160 7.96 -35.19 -14.39
C THR A 160 7.25 -34.23 -13.44
N VAL A 161 6.84 -34.74 -12.27
CA VAL A 161 6.27 -33.91 -11.18
C VAL A 161 7.23 -32.77 -10.82
N ARG A 162 8.55 -33.00 -10.90
CA ARG A 162 9.55 -31.97 -10.60
C ARG A 162 9.47 -30.78 -11.55
N ASP A 163 9.20 -31.02 -12.84
CA ASP A 163 9.13 -29.97 -13.86
C ASP A 163 7.91 -29.09 -13.64
N VAL A 164 6.75 -29.72 -13.44
CA VAL A 164 5.49 -29.04 -13.10
C VAL A 164 5.63 -28.23 -11.81
N THR A 165 6.21 -28.84 -10.77
CA THR A 165 6.41 -28.18 -9.48
C THR A 165 7.34 -26.98 -9.59
N ALA A 166 8.36 -27.05 -10.46
CA ALA A 166 9.26 -25.92 -10.70
C ALA A 166 8.53 -24.74 -11.37
N VAL A 167 7.63 -25.01 -12.32
CA VAL A 167 6.78 -23.98 -12.93
C VAL A 167 5.81 -23.39 -11.91
N ALA A 168 5.10 -24.23 -11.15
CA ALA A 168 4.18 -23.80 -10.10
C ALA A 168 4.88 -22.92 -9.04
N GLN A 169 6.06 -23.33 -8.58
CA GLN A 169 6.90 -22.54 -7.66
C GLN A 169 7.19 -21.14 -8.24
N ARG A 170 7.58 -21.05 -9.52
CA ARG A 170 7.96 -19.78 -10.14
C ARG A 170 6.77 -18.86 -10.36
N LEU A 171 5.62 -19.38 -10.77
CA LEU A 171 4.36 -18.63 -10.86
C LEU A 171 4.01 -18.02 -9.49
N GLU A 172 4.09 -18.83 -8.45
CA GLU A 172 3.82 -18.42 -7.07
C GLU A 172 4.77 -17.34 -6.54
N MET A 173 6.04 -17.40 -6.91
CA MET A 173 7.02 -16.36 -6.57
C MET A 173 6.78 -15.05 -7.34
N VAL A 174 6.47 -15.13 -8.64
CA VAL A 174 6.14 -13.96 -9.49
C VAL A 174 4.91 -13.25 -8.93
N ARG A 175 3.82 -13.98 -8.63
CA ARG A 175 2.58 -13.39 -8.08
C ARG A 175 2.77 -12.67 -6.75
N ARG A 176 3.54 -13.25 -5.83
CA ARG A 176 3.80 -12.64 -4.51
C ARG A 176 4.59 -11.32 -4.64
N ILE A 177 5.65 -11.31 -5.45
CA ILE A 177 6.43 -10.08 -5.70
C ILE A 177 5.56 -9.03 -6.40
N ALA A 178 4.73 -9.43 -7.37
CA ALA A 178 3.80 -8.53 -8.04
C ALA A 178 2.80 -7.89 -7.07
N THR A 179 2.29 -8.67 -6.11
CA THR A 179 1.38 -8.17 -5.06
C THR A 179 2.06 -7.12 -4.18
N GLU A 180 3.31 -7.36 -3.78
CA GLU A 180 4.11 -6.38 -3.02
C GLU A 180 4.34 -5.08 -3.82
N ILE A 181 4.63 -5.18 -5.13
CA ILE A 181 4.79 -4.00 -5.99
C ILE A 181 3.46 -3.24 -6.14
N ALA A 182 2.33 -3.94 -6.20
CA ALA A 182 1.01 -3.32 -6.29
C ALA A 182 0.71 -2.45 -5.05
N GLU A 183 1.18 -2.84 -3.85
CA GLU A 183 1.09 -2.00 -2.66
C GLU A 183 1.86 -0.68 -2.83
N TYR A 184 3.09 -0.72 -3.38
CA TYR A 184 3.84 0.50 -3.69
C TYR A 184 3.13 1.37 -4.73
N VAL A 185 2.46 0.79 -5.73
CA VAL A 185 1.68 1.54 -6.73
C VAL A 185 0.53 2.28 -6.06
N VAL A 186 -0.19 1.62 -5.15
CA VAL A 186 -1.28 2.24 -4.37
C VAL A 186 -0.75 3.39 -3.53
N GLU A 187 0.38 3.20 -2.83
CA GLU A 187 0.99 4.25 -2.02
C GLU A 187 1.50 5.44 -2.85
N LEU A 188 2.05 5.20 -4.04
CA LEU A 188 2.53 6.24 -4.96
C LEU A 188 1.37 7.02 -5.60
N GLY A 189 0.20 6.40 -5.77
CA GLY A 189 -0.95 7.01 -6.42
C GLY A 189 -0.61 7.45 -7.85
N THR A 190 -0.78 8.74 -8.15
CA THR A 190 -0.49 9.29 -9.50
C THR A 190 0.97 9.16 -9.90
N ASP A 191 1.90 9.20 -8.94
CA ASP A 191 3.34 9.08 -9.20
C ASP A 191 3.71 7.66 -9.63
N GLY A 192 2.85 6.67 -9.34
CA GLY A 192 3.05 5.25 -9.65
C GLY A 192 2.58 4.83 -11.03
N ARG A 193 2.08 5.75 -11.87
CA ARG A 193 1.46 5.40 -13.16
C ARG A 193 2.36 4.57 -14.08
N LEU A 194 3.62 4.95 -14.23
CA LEU A 194 4.57 4.21 -15.09
C LEU A 194 4.91 2.84 -14.51
N LEU A 195 5.11 2.78 -13.18
CA LEU A 195 5.37 1.54 -12.46
C LEU A 195 4.20 0.55 -12.62
N SER A 196 2.95 1.04 -12.53
CA SER A 196 1.75 0.23 -12.75
C SER A 196 1.72 -0.40 -14.13
N LEU A 197 2.00 0.38 -15.18
CA LEU A 197 2.03 -0.12 -16.56
C LEU A 197 3.10 -1.21 -16.76
N GLN A 198 4.27 -1.03 -16.16
CA GLN A 198 5.34 -2.02 -16.21
C GLN A 198 4.99 -3.29 -15.45
N LEU A 199 4.36 -3.16 -14.27
CA LEU A 199 3.88 -4.29 -13.51
C LEU A 199 2.84 -5.09 -14.31
N ASP A 200 1.84 -4.41 -14.87
CA ASP A 200 0.77 -5.02 -15.67
C ASP A 200 1.32 -5.80 -16.87
N GLU A 201 2.34 -5.27 -17.54
CA GLU A 201 3.04 -5.94 -18.64
C GLU A 201 3.75 -7.22 -18.18
N LEU A 202 4.45 -7.18 -17.05
CA LEU A 202 5.21 -8.32 -16.54
C LEU A 202 4.33 -9.47 -16.04
N ILE A 203 3.16 -9.15 -15.47
CA ILE A 203 2.23 -10.15 -14.93
C ILE A 203 1.20 -10.64 -15.95
N ALA A 204 1.20 -10.06 -17.16
CA ALA A 204 0.29 -10.47 -18.22
C ALA A 204 0.43 -11.98 -18.51
N GLY A 205 -0.69 -12.70 -18.40
CA GLY A 205 -0.74 -14.14 -18.66
C GLY A 205 -0.34 -15.04 -17.49
N VAL A 206 0.23 -14.50 -16.40
CA VAL A 206 0.69 -15.30 -15.24
C VAL A 206 -0.46 -16.01 -14.53
N GLU A 207 -1.57 -15.32 -14.25
CA GLU A 207 -2.70 -15.94 -13.55
C GLU A 207 -3.40 -17.01 -14.40
N PRO A 208 -3.72 -16.77 -15.69
CA PRO A 208 -4.23 -17.83 -16.56
C PRO A 208 -3.29 -19.03 -16.65
N GLU A 209 -1.98 -18.81 -16.85
CA GLU A 209 -0.99 -19.89 -16.92
C GLU A 209 -0.96 -20.72 -15.63
N ARG A 210 -1.03 -20.06 -14.48
CA ARG A 210 -1.14 -20.72 -13.18
C ARG A 210 -2.36 -21.63 -13.09
N GLU A 211 -3.53 -21.15 -13.48
CA GLU A 211 -4.74 -21.97 -13.47
C GLU A 211 -4.63 -23.16 -14.43
N LEU A 212 -4.06 -22.96 -15.62
CA LEU A 212 -3.86 -24.02 -16.62
C LEU A 212 -2.90 -25.10 -16.13
N VAL A 213 -1.75 -24.73 -15.59
CA VAL A 213 -0.77 -25.68 -15.04
C VAL A 213 -1.40 -26.51 -13.92
N VAL A 214 -2.12 -25.88 -12.99
CA VAL A 214 -2.77 -26.63 -11.91
C VAL A 214 -3.88 -27.52 -12.46
N ARG A 215 -4.68 -27.05 -13.41
CA ARG A 215 -5.76 -27.84 -14.01
C ARG A 215 -5.24 -29.08 -14.74
N ASP A 216 -4.13 -28.96 -15.45
CA ASP A 216 -3.60 -30.04 -16.29
C ASP A 216 -2.83 -31.08 -15.46
N TYR A 217 -2.35 -30.72 -14.26
CA TYR A 217 -1.51 -31.59 -13.42
C TYR A 217 -2.04 -31.94 -12.04
N VAL A 218 -3.17 -31.38 -11.59
CA VAL A 218 -3.84 -31.87 -10.37
C VAL A 218 -4.29 -33.32 -10.59
N PRO A 219 -3.94 -34.25 -9.68
CA PRO A 219 -4.32 -35.65 -9.84
C PRO A 219 -5.84 -35.82 -9.97
N GLU A 220 -6.26 -36.70 -10.90
CA GLU A 220 -7.69 -36.96 -11.11
C GLU A 220 -8.40 -37.36 -9.79
N PRO A 221 -9.63 -36.86 -9.57
CA PRO A 221 -10.41 -37.22 -8.40
C PRO A 221 -10.61 -38.74 -8.30
N THR A 222 -10.18 -39.32 -7.19
CA THR A 222 -10.48 -40.72 -6.84
C THR A 222 -11.59 -40.78 -5.81
N ALA A 223 -12.25 -41.94 -5.67
CA ALA A 223 -13.29 -42.16 -4.65
C ALA A 223 -12.83 -41.90 -3.19
N LYS A 224 -11.52 -41.78 -2.94
CA LYS A 224 -10.91 -41.48 -1.63
C LYS A 224 -10.31 -40.08 -1.52
N ARG A 225 -10.11 -39.37 -2.64
CA ARG A 225 -9.52 -38.02 -2.72
C ARG A 225 -10.09 -37.30 -3.93
N SER A 226 -11.00 -36.36 -3.72
CA SER A 226 -11.40 -35.38 -4.73
C SER A 226 -10.70 -34.07 -4.41
N ARG A 227 -9.49 -33.86 -4.96
CA ARG A 227 -8.83 -32.57 -4.85
C ARG A 227 -9.22 -31.74 -6.06
N THR A 228 -9.73 -30.55 -5.84
CA THR A 228 -10.15 -29.64 -6.91
C THR A 228 -9.02 -28.68 -7.27
N VAL A 229 -9.06 -28.13 -8.49
CA VAL A 229 -8.14 -27.07 -8.93
C VAL A 229 -8.18 -25.88 -7.97
N ALA A 230 -9.37 -25.49 -7.52
CA ALA A 230 -9.55 -24.39 -6.57
C ALA A 230 -8.89 -24.66 -5.21
N GLU A 231 -8.99 -25.90 -4.69
CA GLU A 231 -8.31 -26.29 -3.45
C GLU A 231 -6.78 -26.27 -3.61
N ALA A 232 -6.25 -26.76 -4.73
CA ALA A 232 -4.81 -26.71 -5.00
C ALA A 232 -4.30 -25.27 -5.10
N LEU A 233 -4.99 -24.40 -5.84
CA LEU A 233 -4.64 -22.97 -5.90
C LEU A 233 -4.68 -22.32 -4.51
N THR A 234 -5.68 -22.65 -3.69
CA THR A 234 -5.79 -22.12 -2.31
C THR A 234 -4.64 -22.59 -1.42
N GLU A 235 -4.23 -23.85 -1.54
CA GLU A 235 -3.09 -24.38 -0.79
C GLU A 235 -1.76 -23.75 -1.26
N LEU A 236 -1.58 -23.54 -2.57
CA LEU A 236 -0.44 -22.81 -3.13
C LEU A 236 -0.39 -21.36 -2.64
N ASP A 237 -1.55 -20.67 -2.56
CA ASP A 237 -1.66 -19.32 -2.03
C ASP A 237 -1.26 -19.25 -0.54
N ALA A 238 -1.58 -20.30 0.23
CA ALA A 238 -1.31 -20.37 1.66
C ALA A 238 0.17 -20.63 2.01
N LEU A 239 0.99 -21.07 1.05
CA LEU A 239 2.41 -21.33 1.29
C LEU A 239 3.16 -20.05 1.65
N SER A 240 4.00 -20.13 2.68
CA SER A 240 4.96 -19.08 3.02
C SER A 240 6.12 -19.04 2.01
N HIS A 241 6.86 -17.92 2.00
CA HIS A 241 8.03 -17.77 1.14
C HIS A 241 9.09 -18.85 1.38
N THR A 242 9.23 -19.32 2.63
CA THR A 242 10.18 -20.38 2.98
C THR A 242 9.70 -21.74 2.47
N GLU A 243 8.41 -22.05 2.62
CA GLU A 243 7.83 -23.31 2.14
C GLU A 243 7.90 -23.42 0.61
N LEU A 244 7.76 -22.31 -0.12
CA LEU A 244 7.94 -22.31 -1.57
C LEU A 244 9.32 -22.78 -2.00
N LEU A 245 10.36 -22.60 -1.18
CA LEU A 245 11.72 -23.06 -1.53
C LEU A 245 11.83 -24.59 -1.53
N GLU A 246 10.90 -25.28 -0.85
CA GLU A 246 10.83 -26.73 -0.78
C GLU A 246 9.88 -27.27 -1.86
N LEU A 247 10.43 -27.68 -3.00
CA LEU A 247 9.63 -28.30 -4.09
C LEU A 247 8.70 -29.43 -3.59
N PRO A 248 9.06 -30.32 -2.65
CA PRO A 248 8.14 -31.33 -2.15
C PRO A 248 6.91 -30.78 -1.42
N VAL A 249 7.00 -29.56 -0.86
CA VAL A 249 5.86 -28.87 -0.23
C VAL A 249 4.97 -28.26 -1.32
N VAL A 250 5.57 -27.61 -2.32
CA VAL A 250 4.84 -27.08 -3.49
C VAL A 250 4.10 -28.19 -4.25
N ALA A 251 4.74 -29.35 -4.45
CA ALA A 251 4.13 -30.50 -5.14
C ALA A 251 2.98 -31.16 -4.34
N ARG A 252 2.96 -30.94 -3.02
CA ARG A 252 1.90 -31.44 -2.14
C ARG A 252 0.71 -30.51 -2.14
N ALA A 253 0.98 -29.20 -2.14
CA ALA A 253 -0.01 -28.17 -2.42
C ALA A 253 -0.55 -28.30 -3.86
#